data_AF-A0A5J4QDY9-F1
#
_entry.id   AF-A0A5J4QDY9-F1
#
_cell.length_a   1.000
_cell.length_b   1.000
_cell.length_c   1.000
_cell.angle_alpha   90.00
_cell.angle_beta   90.00
_cell.angle_gamma   90.00
#
_symmetry.space_group_name_H-M   'P 1'
#
loop_
_entity.id
_entity.type
_entity.pdbx_description
1 polymer ?
#
loop_
_entity_poly.entity_id
_entity_poly.type
_entity_poly.pdbx_seq_one_letter_code
_entity_poly.pdbx_strand_id
1 'polypeptide(L)'
;GKKAAYLNTGVWAKKAIKEAKGFGEVVEVASSAESTYTYIPKYYTIPVDADYFHITTINTIYGTEIKKELDSPVPMIADMSSDILSRPVDVPKYICILLFTNSLFSSFQTYHFIFYILLIKIVKNILINIFLS
;
A
#
# COMPACT_ATOMS: atom_id res chain seq x y z
N GLY A 1 -14.60 14.85 0.96
CA GLY A 1 -14.20 14.90 2.38
C GLY A 1 -13.11 13.88 2.55
N LYS A 2 -12.07 14.16 3.33
CA LYS A 2 -10.87 13.30 3.40
C LYS A 2 -11.21 11.94 4.04
N LYS A 3 -11.72 10.98 3.27
CA LYS A 3 -12.17 9.66 3.74
C LYS A 3 -11.34 8.59 3.07
N ALA A 4 -10.68 7.75 3.84
CA ALA A 4 -9.81 6.71 3.32
C ALA A 4 -10.21 5.33 3.83
N ALA A 5 -10.30 4.37 2.92
CA ALA A 5 -10.59 2.98 3.25
C ALA A 5 -9.27 2.20 3.42
N TYR A 6 -9.19 1.32 4.42
CA TYR A 6 -8.00 0.54 4.71
C TYR A 6 -8.34 -0.92 4.99
N LEU A 7 -7.57 -1.84 4.40
CA LEU A 7 -7.59 -3.24 4.77
C LEU A 7 -6.48 -3.52 5.79
N ASN A 8 -6.86 -3.89 7.02
CA ASN A 8 -5.90 -4.12 8.09
C ASN A 8 -5.44 -5.59 8.12
N THR A 9 -4.36 -5.87 7.39
CA THR A 9 -3.78 -7.21 7.26
C THR A 9 -2.56 -7.43 8.14
N GLY A 10 -2.16 -6.46 8.97
CA GLY A 10 -0.91 -6.58 9.71
C GLY A 10 -0.41 -5.36 10.46
N VAL A 11 0.80 -5.49 11.01
CA VAL A 11 1.48 -4.41 11.75
C VAL A 11 1.67 -3.16 10.89
N TRP A 12 2.07 -3.34 9.62
CA TRP A 12 2.32 -2.23 8.71
C TRP A 12 1.03 -1.49 8.33
N ALA A 13 -0.02 -2.24 7.98
CA ALA A 13 -1.36 -1.68 7.74
C ALA A 13 -1.89 -0.94 8.98
N LYS A 14 -1.74 -1.52 10.18
CA LYS A 14 -2.14 -0.89 11.45
C LYS A 14 -1.40 0.42 11.72
N LYS A 15 -0.10 0.49 11.40
CA LYS A 15 0.68 1.74 11.50
C LYS A 15 0.18 2.78 10.50
N ALA A 16 -0.05 2.40 9.24
CA ALA A 16 -0.59 3.30 8.22
C ALA A 16 -1.96 3.87 8.61
N ILE A 17 -2.87 3.03 9.13
CA ILE A 17 -4.18 3.44 9.65
C ILE A 17 -4.03 4.46 10.80
N LYS A 18 -3.09 4.23 11.72
CA LYS A 18 -2.85 5.13 12.86
C LYS A 18 -2.45 6.53 12.38
N GLU A 19 -1.52 6.62 11.43
CA GLU A 19 -1.07 7.90 10.87
C GLU A 19 -2.19 8.58 10.07
N ALA A 20 -2.94 7.82 9.27
CA ALA A 20 -4.02 8.35 8.42
C ALA A 20 -5.15 9.04 9.22
N LYS A 21 -5.41 8.59 10.45
CA LYS A 21 -6.39 9.22 11.35
C LYS A 21 -6.07 10.69 11.68
N GLY A 22 -4.81 11.12 11.53
CA GLY A 22 -4.42 12.52 11.69
C GLY A 22 -4.82 13.43 10.52
N PHE A 23 -5.19 12.87 9.36
CA PHE A 23 -5.44 13.62 8.13
C PHE A 23 -6.92 13.66 7.72
N GLY A 24 -7.74 12.73 8.24
CA GLY A 24 -9.15 12.62 7.87
C GLY A 24 -9.84 11.41 8.49
N GLU A 25 -11.03 11.12 7.97
CA GLU A 25 -11.81 9.94 8.32
C GLU A 25 -11.14 8.68 7.76
N VAL A 26 -11.01 7.65 8.60
CA VAL A 26 -10.45 6.36 8.22
C VAL A 26 -11.47 5.27 8.48
N VAL A 27 -11.79 4.52 7.42
CA VAL A 27 -12.65 3.34 7.49
C VAL A 27 -11.77 2.10 7.39
N GLU A 28 -11.63 1.37 8.49
CA GLU A 28 -11.07 0.02 8.47
C GLU A 28 -12.14 -0.93 7.91
N VAL A 29 -12.02 -1.34 6.65
CA VAL A 29 -13.07 -2.13 5.97
C VAL A 29 -13.10 -3.58 6.43
N ALA A 30 -11.95 -4.09 6.88
CA ALA A 30 -11.79 -5.41 7.43
C ALA A 30 -10.46 -5.52 8.17
N SER A 31 -10.38 -6.45 9.12
CA SER A 31 -9.18 -6.75 9.88
C SER A 31 -9.11 -8.22 10.24
N SER A 32 -7.90 -8.77 10.27
CA SER A 32 -7.62 -10.10 10.84
C SER A 32 -6.89 -10.01 12.19
N ALA A 33 -6.91 -8.84 12.84
CA ALA A 33 -6.22 -8.60 14.11
C ALA A 33 -6.64 -9.56 15.24
N GLU A 34 -7.94 -9.88 15.35
CA GLU A 34 -8.49 -10.85 16.32
C GLU A 34 -7.90 -12.26 16.15
N SER A 35 -7.45 -12.58 14.93
CA SER A 35 -6.80 -13.84 14.60
C SER A 35 -5.29 -13.69 14.48
N THR A 36 -4.69 -12.64 15.05
CA THR A 36 -3.25 -12.38 15.00
C THR A 36 -2.72 -12.36 13.56
N TYR A 37 -3.52 -11.81 12.65
CA TYR A 37 -3.22 -11.65 11.22
C TYR A 37 -2.83 -12.93 10.48
N THR A 38 -3.36 -14.09 10.87
CA THR A 38 -3.09 -15.39 10.22
C THR A 38 -3.73 -15.56 8.83
N TYR A 39 -4.61 -14.64 8.42
CA TYR A 39 -5.23 -14.64 7.09
C TYR A 39 -5.50 -13.23 6.57
N ILE A 40 -5.76 -13.12 5.27
CA ILE A 40 -6.26 -11.92 4.61
C ILE A 40 -7.81 -11.98 4.59
N PRO A 41 -8.53 -11.01 5.18
CA PRO A 41 -9.99 -10.96 5.11
C PRO A 41 -10.49 -10.94 3.66
N LYS A 42 -11.65 -11.56 3.39
CA LYS A 42 -12.23 -11.66 2.03
C LYS A 42 -13.61 -11.01 1.89
N TYR A 43 -14.33 -10.87 2.99
CA TYR A 43 -15.71 -10.37 3.00
C TYR A 43 -15.72 -8.99 3.64
N TYR A 44 -15.62 -7.97 2.80
CA TYR A 44 -15.70 -6.57 3.20
C TYR A 44 -16.27 -5.73 2.06
N THR A 45 -16.80 -4.55 2.40
CA THR A 45 -17.32 -3.59 1.43
C THR A 45 -16.43 -2.36 1.45
N ILE A 46 -15.95 -1.95 0.28
CA ILE A 46 -15.19 -0.71 0.12
C ILE A 46 -16.21 0.42 -0.07
N PRO A 47 -16.23 1.45 0.81
CA PRO A 47 -17.10 2.61 0.63
C PRO A 47 -16.81 3.31 -0.70
N VAL A 48 -17.83 3.51 -1.52
CA VAL A 48 -17.71 4.17 -2.84
C VAL A 48 -17.42 5.67 -2.72
N ASP A 49 -17.65 6.25 -1.55
CA ASP A 49 -17.38 7.65 -1.22
C ASP A 49 -15.99 7.87 -0.60
N ALA A 50 -15.16 6.82 -0.51
CA ALA A 50 -13.77 6.96 -0.09
C ALA A 50 -12.90 7.55 -1.21
N ASP A 51 -11.97 8.43 -0.85
CA ASP A 51 -11.01 9.03 -1.79
C ASP A 51 -10.03 7.98 -2.34
N TYR A 52 -9.70 6.96 -1.53
CA TYR A 52 -8.87 5.82 -1.92
C TYR A 52 -9.05 4.60 -1.01
N PHE A 53 -8.62 3.45 -1.50
CA PHE A 53 -8.48 2.21 -0.75
C PHE A 53 -7.01 1.82 -0.61
N HIS A 54 -6.53 1.70 0.63
CA HIS A 54 -5.15 1.36 0.94
C HIS A 54 -5.00 -0.09 1.39
N ILE A 55 -4.03 -0.79 0.79
CA ILE A 55 -3.66 -2.16 1.13
C ILE A 55 -2.16 -2.26 1.42
N THR A 56 -1.78 -3.23 2.24
CA THR A 56 -0.40 -3.71 2.36
C THR A 56 -0.37 -5.12 1.78
N THR A 57 0.38 -5.31 0.68
CA THR A 57 0.35 -6.57 -0.09
C THR A 57 1.00 -7.72 0.65
N ILE A 58 2.02 -7.44 1.47
CA ILE A 58 2.68 -8.44 2.30
C ILE A 58 2.88 -7.93 3.73
N ASN A 59 2.57 -8.80 4.69
CA ASN A 59 2.84 -8.57 6.10
C ASN A 59 4.01 -9.48 6.54
N THR A 60 5.22 -8.93 6.52
CA THR A 60 6.46 -9.66 6.81
C THR A 60 6.55 -10.21 8.24
N ILE A 61 5.80 -9.65 9.20
CA ILE A 61 5.83 -10.11 10.60
C ILE A 61 5.01 -11.39 10.79
N TYR A 62 3.95 -11.57 10.01
CA TYR A 62 3.04 -12.72 10.13
C TYR A 62 3.06 -13.63 8.91
N GLY A 63 3.79 -13.28 7.85
CA GLY A 63 3.94 -14.09 6.65
C GLY A 63 2.68 -14.19 5.78
N THR A 64 1.74 -13.24 5.92
CA THR A 64 0.52 -13.20 5.11
C THR A 64 0.67 -12.28 3.90
N GLU A 65 0.12 -12.70 2.77
CA GLU A 65 0.32 -12.05 1.48
C GLU A 65 -0.97 -12.05 0.64
N ILE A 66 -1.22 -10.93 -0.03
CA ILE A 66 -2.24 -10.75 -1.06
C ILE A 66 -1.69 -11.26 -2.39
N LYS A 67 -1.97 -12.53 -2.71
CA LYS A 67 -1.43 -13.21 -3.90
C LYS A 67 -2.14 -12.84 -5.22
N LYS A 68 -3.29 -12.18 -5.14
CA LYS A 68 -4.10 -11.78 -6.29
C LYS A 68 -4.47 -10.32 -6.15
N GLU A 69 -4.39 -9.60 -7.25
CA GLU A 69 -4.84 -8.22 -7.34
C GLU A 69 -6.30 -8.09 -6.88
N LEU A 70 -6.56 -7.12 -6.02
CA LEU A 70 -7.90 -6.81 -5.54
C LEU A 70 -8.58 -5.87 -6.53
N ASP A 71 -9.89 -5.97 -6.62
CA ASP A 71 -10.71 -4.98 -7.32
C ASP A 71 -11.28 -3.99 -6.32
N SER A 72 -11.40 -2.73 -6.75
CA SER A 72 -11.87 -1.64 -5.92
C SER A 72 -12.74 -0.68 -6.73
N PRO A 73 -13.87 -0.20 -6.17
CA PRO A 73 -14.69 0.83 -6.81
C PRO A 73 -14.06 2.22 -6.75
N VAL A 74 -13.00 2.39 -5.96
CA VAL A 74 -12.26 3.64 -5.75
C VAL A 74 -10.77 3.44 -6.04
N PRO A 75 -9.99 4.51 -6.29
CA PRO A 75 -8.55 4.41 -6.52
C PRO A 75 -7.79 3.62 -5.45
N MET A 76 -6.83 2.78 -5.84
CA MET A 76 -6.05 1.98 -4.89
C MET A 76 -4.65 2.53 -4.64
N ILE A 77 -4.21 2.43 -3.39
CA ILE A 77 -2.83 2.64 -2.95
C ILE A 77 -2.32 1.33 -2.34
N ALA A 78 -1.13 0.87 -2.75
CA ALA A 78 -0.54 -0.32 -2.18
C ALA A 78 0.84 -0.05 -1.59
N ASP A 79 1.05 -0.48 -0.35
CA ASP A 79 2.38 -0.70 0.21
C ASP A 79 2.90 -2.06 -0.26
N MET A 80 3.85 -2.01 -1.20
CA MET A 80 4.54 -3.16 -1.79
C MET A 80 6.02 -3.18 -1.38
N SER A 81 6.36 -2.57 -0.25
CA SER A 81 7.74 -2.35 0.16
C SER A 81 8.58 -3.62 0.33
N SER A 82 7.97 -4.78 0.54
CA SER A 82 8.70 -6.04 0.77
C SER A 82 8.53 -7.08 -0.33
N ASP A 83 7.71 -6.81 -1.35
CA ASP A 83 7.36 -7.76 -2.42
C ASP A 83 7.28 -7.11 -3.81
N ILE A 84 7.58 -5.82 -3.97
CA ILE A 84 7.75 -5.22 -5.30
C ILE A 84 8.78 -6.03 -6.10
N LEU A 85 8.48 -6.33 -7.36
CA LEU A 85 9.30 -7.19 -8.24
C LEU A 85 9.37 -8.68 -7.87
N SER A 86 8.71 -9.14 -6.80
CA SER A 86 8.59 -10.59 -6.53
C SER A 86 7.64 -11.30 -7.50
N ARG A 87 6.73 -10.55 -8.13
CA ARG A 87 5.72 -11.01 -9.08
C ARG A 87 5.32 -9.90 -10.05
N PRO A 88 4.71 -10.21 -11.20
CA PRO A 88 4.06 -9.22 -12.05
C PRO A 88 2.96 -8.45 -11.27
N VAL A 89 2.89 -7.14 -11.49
CA VAL A 89 1.90 -6.24 -10.88
C VAL A 89 1.15 -5.50 -11.98
N ASP A 90 -0.17 -5.45 -11.89
CA ASP A 90 -1.03 -4.67 -12.78
C ASP A 90 -1.04 -3.20 -12.36
N VAL A 91 0.04 -2.48 -12.72
CA VAL A 91 0.28 -1.08 -12.32
C VAL A 91 -0.92 -0.15 -12.59
N PRO A 92 -1.65 -0.24 -13.71
CA PRO A 92 -2.87 0.56 -13.94
C PRO A 92 -3.96 0.49 -12.86
N LYS A 93 -4.00 -0.57 -12.04
CA LYS A 93 -4.96 -0.66 -10.91
C LYS A 93 -4.66 0.29 -9.75
N TYR A 94 -3.42 0.78 -9.67
CA TYR A 94 -2.93 1.56 -8.54
C TYR A 94 -2.69 3.01 -8.96
N ILE A 95 -3.20 3.95 -8.15
CA ILE A 95 -2.84 5.37 -8.30
C ILE A 95 -1.52 5.71 -7.60
N CYS A 96 -1.04 4.83 -6.72
CA CYS A 96 0.22 4.95 -6.02
C CYS A 96 0.68 3.59 -5.50
N ILE A 97 1.96 3.28 -5.68
CA ILE A 97 2.63 2.14 -5.07
C ILE A 97 3.74 2.69 -4.16
N LEU A 98 3.64 2.39 -2.87
CA LEU A 98 4.61 2.79 -1.85
C LEU A 98 5.71 1.74 -1.73
N LEU A 99 6.95 2.23 -1.67
CA LEU A 99 8.16 1.43 -1.61
C LEU A 99 9.07 1.95 -0.49
N PHE A 100 9.58 1.05 0.35
CA PHE A 100 10.63 1.37 1.32
C PHE A 100 11.92 0.66 0.90
N THR A 101 12.94 1.44 0.58
CA THR A 101 14.25 0.94 0.13
C THR A 101 15.11 0.49 1.32
N ASN A 102 14.79 -0.67 1.89
CA ASN A 102 15.70 -1.36 2.83
C ASN A 102 15.67 -2.89 2.63
N SER A 103 14.60 -3.45 2.07
CA SER A 103 14.32 -4.89 1.97
C SER A 103 14.93 -5.57 0.74
N LEU A 104 15.03 -4.88 -0.40
CA LEU A 104 15.43 -5.48 -1.69
C LEU A 104 16.67 -4.85 -2.35
N PHE A 105 17.11 -3.67 -1.89
CA PHE A 105 18.22 -2.91 -2.49
C PHE A 105 19.44 -2.83 -1.56
N SER A 106 19.67 -3.85 -0.72
CA SER A 106 20.73 -3.87 0.29
C SER A 106 22.17 -3.85 -0.25
N SER A 107 22.36 -3.86 -1.58
CA SER A 107 23.69 -3.65 -2.18
C SER A 107 24.09 -2.17 -2.35
N PHE A 108 23.22 -1.21 -2.03
CA PHE A 108 23.56 0.22 -2.04
C PHE A 108 23.09 0.92 -0.76
N GLN A 109 24.01 0.96 0.22
CA GLN A 109 24.18 1.94 1.30
C GLN A 109 23.02 2.30 2.26
N THR A 110 23.26 1.93 3.51
CA THR A 110 22.76 2.51 4.77
C THR A 110 22.58 4.03 4.73
N TYR A 111 21.37 4.58 4.89
CA TYR A 111 21.08 5.84 5.61
C TYR A 111 19.59 5.95 5.98
N HIS A 112 19.36 6.30 7.26
CA HIS A 112 18.18 6.91 7.90
C HIS A 112 16.74 6.53 7.47
N PHE A 113 15.96 6.10 8.48
CA PHE A 113 14.50 6.03 8.45
C PHE A 113 13.90 7.42 8.13
N ILE A 114 13.60 7.65 6.85
CA ILE A 114 12.72 8.72 6.39
C ILE A 114 11.67 8.06 5.50
N PHE A 115 10.40 8.25 5.86
CA PHE A 115 9.25 7.84 5.07
C PHE A 115 9.30 8.55 3.70
N TYR A 116 9.76 7.84 2.66
CA TYR A 116 9.60 8.31 1.28
C TYR A 116 8.31 7.73 0.71
N ILE A 117 7.27 8.58 0.65
CA ILE A 117 6.11 8.36 -0.20
C ILE A 117 6.59 8.53 -1.65
N LEU A 118 6.80 7.42 -2.37
CA LEU A 118 6.99 7.49 -3.81
C LEU A 118 5.62 7.73 -4.46
N LEU A 119 5.30 9.00 -4.70
CA LEU A 119 4.12 9.44 -5.44
C LEU A 119 4.31 9.15 -6.94
N ILE A 120 4.09 7.90 -7.37
CA ILE A 120 3.89 7.61 -8.80
C ILE A 120 2.45 7.98 -9.13
N LYS A 121 2.21 9.28 -9.33
CA LYS A 121 1.02 9.72 -10.07
C LYS A 121 1.39 9.60 -11.56
N ILE A 122 1.02 8.49 -12.19
CA ILE A 122 1.02 8.42 -13.66
C ILE A 122 -0.11 9.31 -14.16
N VAL A 123 0.17 10.61 -14.22
CA VAL A 123 -0.57 11.55 -15.04
C VAL A 123 0.46 12.51 -15.65
N LYS A 124 0.95 12.10 -16.83
CA LYS A 124 1.50 12.92 -17.93
C LYS A 124 2.74 13.80 -17.60
N ASN A 125 3.90 13.42 -18.16
CA ASN A 125 5.03 14.28 -18.62
C ASN A 125 6.42 14.24 -17.96
N ILE A 126 6.77 13.40 -16.98
CA ILE A 126 8.12 13.51 -16.34
C ILE A 126 8.82 12.15 -16.15
N LEU A 127 8.88 11.32 -17.18
CA LEU A 127 9.81 10.17 -17.22
C LEU A 127 10.65 10.11 -18.50
N ILE A 128 10.58 11.13 -19.37
CA ILE A 128 11.36 11.19 -20.62
C ILE A 128 12.61 12.08 -20.51
N ASN A 129 12.73 12.96 -19.52
CA ASN A 129 13.83 13.95 -19.47
C ASN A 129 14.94 13.69 -18.43
N ILE A 130 15.03 12.50 -17.83
CA ILE A 130 16.16 12.17 -16.92
C ILE A 130 17.03 11.02 -17.45
N PHE A 131 16.69 10.44 -18.62
CA PHE A 131 17.52 9.45 -19.30
C PHE A 131 18.05 9.90 -20.68
N LEU A 132 17.86 11.16 -21.09
CA LEU A 132 18.35 11.69 -22.38
C LEU A 132 18.98 13.10 -22.33
N SER A 133 19.56 13.53 -21.20
CA SER A 133 20.47 14.69 -21.17
C SER A 133 21.57 14.54 -20.15
#